data_AF-A0A257QV47-F1
#
_entry.id   AF-A0A257QV47-F1
#
_cell.length_a   1.000
_cell.length_b   1.000
_cell.length_c   1.000
_cell.angle_alpha   90.00
_cell.angle_beta   90.00
_cell.angle_gamma   90.00
#
_symmetry.space_group_name_H-M   'P 1'
#
loop_
_entity.id
_entity.type
_entity.pdbx_description
1 polymer ?
#
loop_
_entity_poly.entity_id
_entity_poly.type
_entity_poly.pdbx_seq_one_letter_code
_entity_poly.pdbx_strand_id
1 'polypeptide(L)'
;MGLGLNNQKYALFGLFNKARSMNRPVVLPDFVIFDAKSEHKDKVPFSSVYSVDHLVRFAHAFGMEILDQPPIENDNGWHCFIGGTFVMGWEGKKGPGSLDDFTCQFFRSLVPHITSTPLFKKLARTIYLDHGIGVVAQLRIENDWLDVSKQAEATNSPEKDDYKITFLDILSKINYSIGNFSKKIYVVCDEANLPVSKEVIRETVASQFDISLIWKSDIFSKAELDQLSLLDLSIIDFEMSVRAPLFVGLSLSTFSNLACFETFCRTGTPATDHYIYNCPGPGLMRRMDFGAGSNLDDVANPIHLRNPLIPDTMNDCLWPISLTAHISKVGDFTTESGKIPGSRRGHIVCGIRGNSDIKIEGFILQSCSQLQVDLEYRAKTPTGDWGDWVTNGMLAGSRGNSQPINGFAVRLRGPLALSYEAICIGSFAGNHDLIQEKGHLGCASKNGESLEAMQIIFRPIVPEWPVGSN
;
A
#
# COMPACT_ATOMS: atom_id res chain seq x y z
N MET A 1 14.21 -19.70 3.48
CA MET A 1 13.60 -18.35 3.47
C MET A 1 13.98 -17.63 4.75
N GLY A 2 14.56 -16.43 4.63
CA GLY A 2 15.24 -15.72 5.71
C GLY A 2 14.33 -15.10 6.76
N LEU A 3 14.82 -15.12 8.00
CA LEU A 3 14.21 -14.52 9.20
C LEU A 3 14.38 -12.98 9.24
N GLY A 4 14.19 -12.31 8.10
CA GLY A 4 14.33 -10.85 8.03
C GLY A 4 13.27 -10.15 8.89
N LEU A 5 13.62 -8.96 9.42
CA LEU A 5 12.74 -8.13 10.27
C LEU A 5 11.30 -8.03 9.74
N ASN A 6 11.16 -7.72 8.45
CA ASN A 6 9.86 -7.49 7.81
C ASN A 6 9.05 -8.78 7.64
N ASN A 7 9.72 -9.91 7.46
CA ASN A 7 9.03 -11.21 7.45
C ASN A 7 8.49 -11.54 8.85
N GLN A 8 9.25 -11.21 9.90
CA GLN A 8 8.78 -11.37 11.29
C GLN A 8 7.60 -10.44 11.61
N LYS A 9 7.59 -9.20 11.08
CA LYS A 9 6.41 -8.31 11.16
C LYS A 9 5.18 -8.93 10.50
N TYR A 10 5.31 -9.51 9.30
CA TYR A 10 4.19 -10.21 8.64
C TYR A 10 3.73 -11.44 9.42
N ALA A 11 4.65 -12.22 10.00
CA ALA A 11 4.32 -13.35 10.86
C ALA A 11 3.54 -12.93 12.10
N LEU A 12 3.97 -11.86 12.77
CA LEU A 12 3.27 -11.27 13.91
C LEU A 12 1.89 -10.76 13.51
N PHE A 13 1.77 -10.05 12.39
CA PHE A 13 0.47 -9.61 11.85
C PHE A 13 -0.46 -10.79 11.59
N GLY A 14 0.05 -11.86 10.95
CA GLY A 14 -0.70 -13.08 10.69
C GLY A 14 -1.18 -13.76 11.98
N LEU A 15 -0.35 -13.77 13.02
CA LEU A 15 -0.71 -14.30 14.35
C LEU A 15 -1.87 -13.52 14.95
N PHE A 16 -1.80 -12.18 14.97
CA PHE A 16 -2.87 -11.34 15.49
C PHE A 16 -4.16 -11.47 14.67
N ASN A 17 -4.08 -11.50 13.33
CA ASN A 17 -5.27 -11.66 12.51
C ASN A 17 -5.94 -13.04 12.72
N LYS A 18 -5.15 -14.10 12.88
CA LYS A 18 -5.65 -15.45 13.19
C LYS A 18 -6.25 -15.52 14.60
N ALA A 19 -5.60 -14.92 15.58
CA ALA A 19 -6.12 -14.86 16.95
C ALA A 19 -7.46 -14.13 17.02
N ARG A 20 -7.59 -13.00 16.29
CA ARG A 20 -8.85 -12.27 16.16
C ARG A 20 -9.97 -13.12 15.54
N SER A 21 -9.69 -13.80 14.43
CA SER A 21 -10.72 -14.62 13.74
C SER A 21 -11.17 -15.81 14.56
N MET A 22 -10.31 -16.34 15.44
CA MET A 22 -10.61 -17.46 16.32
C MET A 22 -11.11 -17.04 17.72
N ASN A 23 -11.20 -15.73 18.00
CA ASN A 23 -11.48 -15.18 19.32
C ASN A 23 -10.57 -15.80 20.42
N ARG A 24 -9.25 -15.77 20.18
CA ARG A 24 -8.23 -16.32 21.08
C ARG A 24 -7.28 -15.22 21.55
N PRO A 25 -6.72 -15.35 22.77
CA PRO A 25 -5.66 -14.47 23.23
C PRO A 25 -4.35 -14.74 22.48
N VAL A 26 -3.42 -13.77 22.54
CA VAL A 26 -2.09 -13.84 21.91
C VAL A 26 -1.01 -13.92 22.98
N VAL A 27 -0.03 -14.80 22.80
CA VAL A 27 1.26 -14.75 23.51
C VAL A 27 2.27 -14.15 22.54
N LEU A 28 3.03 -13.13 22.97
CA LEU A 28 3.99 -12.47 22.08
C LEU A 28 5.18 -13.40 21.79
N PRO A 29 5.57 -13.57 20.51
CA PRO A 29 6.75 -14.35 20.16
C PRO A 29 8.05 -13.55 20.39
N ASP A 30 9.16 -14.26 20.51
CA ASP A 30 10.48 -13.65 20.38
C ASP A 30 10.76 -13.26 18.93
N PHE A 31 11.51 -12.17 18.77
CA PHE A 31 12.15 -11.86 17.50
C PHE A 31 13.46 -12.64 17.37
N VAL A 32 13.84 -12.94 16.14
CA VAL A 32 15.08 -13.65 15.82
C VAL A 32 16.04 -12.69 15.12
N ILE A 33 17.24 -12.57 15.68
CA ILE A 33 18.38 -11.98 15.01
C ILE A 33 19.02 -13.09 14.19
N PHE A 34 19.14 -12.89 12.88
CA PHE A 34 19.81 -13.84 12.00
C PHE A 34 21.06 -13.18 11.41
N ASP A 35 22.23 -13.72 11.71
CA ASP A 35 23.48 -13.36 11.06
C ASP A 35 23.76 -14.32 9.92
N ALA A 36 23.66 -13.83 8.69
CA ALA A 36 23.88 -14.62 7.48
C ALA A 36 25.34 -15.09 7.35
N LYS A 37 26.31 -14.40 7.96
CA LYS A 37 27.73 -14.77 7.86
C LYS A 37 28.11 -15.92 8.78
N SER A 38 27.58 -15.93 9.99
CA SER A 38 27.86 -16.94 11.00
C SER A 38 26.80 -18.05 11.05
N GLU A 39 25.72 -17.92 10.27
CA GLU A 39 24.50 -18.72 10.36
C GLU A 39 23.88 -18.78 11.77
N HIS A 40 24.26 -17.83 12.64
CA HIS A 40 23.83 -17.78 14.02
C HIS A 40 22.43 -17.17 14.15
N LYS A 41 21.65 -17.71 15.10
CA LYS A 41 20.29 -17.26 15.40
C LYS A 41 20.15 -17.00 16.89
N ASP A 42 20.01 -15.72 17.23
CA ASP A 42 19.70 -15.29 18.60
C ASP A 42 18.23 -14.92 18.72
N LYS A 43 17.61 -15.29 19.84
CA LYS A 43 16.25 -14.86 20.18
C LYS A 43 16.30 -13.65 21.09
N VAL A 44 15.49 -12.64 20.79
CA VAL A 44 15.32 -11.45 21.62
C VAL A 44 13.84 -11.24 21.94
N PRO A 45 13.50 -10.92 23.20
CA PRO A 45 12.12 -10.65 23.58
C PRO A 45 11.50 -9.53 22.75
N PHE A 46 10.22 -9.66 22.37
CA PHE A 46 9.48 -8.59 21.69
C PHE A 46 9.63 -7.24 22.39
N SER A 47 9.56 -7.24 23.72
CA SER A 47 9.65 -6.06 24.59
C SER A 47 11.02 -5.36 24.54
N SER A 48 12.07 -6.02 24.06
CA SER A 48 13.37 -5.38 23.83
C SER A 48 13.40 -4.56 22.53
N VAL A 49 12.50 -4.86 21.60
CA VAL A 49 12.47 -4.30 20.25
C VAL A 49 11.37 -3.25 20.10
N TYR A 50 10.16 -3.58 20.57
CA TYR A 50 8.94 -2.80 20.39
C TYR A 50 8.21 -2.55 21.70
N SER A 51 7.50 -1.43 21.77
CA SER A 51 6.65 -1.09 22.92
C SER A 51 5.46 -2.06 23.05
N VAL A 52 5.47 -2.86 24.12
CA VAL A 52 4.35 -3.73 24.49
C VAL A 52 3.07 -2.94 24.75
N ASP A 53 3.16 -1.80 25.46
CA ASP A 53 1.98 -0.98 25.80
C ASP A 53 1.19 -0.50 24.58
N HIS A 54 1.88 -0.15 23.49
CA HIS A 54 1.19 0.26 22.26
C HIS A 54 0.44 -0.91 21.63
N LEU A 55 1.04 -2.09 21.62
CA LEU A 55 0.43 -3.31 21.08
C LEU A 55 -0.72 -3.82 21.97
N VAL A 56 -0.60 -3.70 23.29
CA VAL A 56 -1.66 -4.01 24.26
C VAL A 56 -2.86 -3.08 24.08
N ARG A 57 -2.64 -1.76 23.93
CA ARG A 57 -3.73 -0.80 23.63
C ARG A 57 -4.43 -1.13 22.31
N PHE A 58 -3.67 -1.50 21.29
CA PHE A 58 -4.22 -1.98 20.04
C PHE A 58 -5.09 -3.23 20.26
N ALA A 59 -4.58 -4.26 20.94
CA ALA A 59 -5.30 -5.50 21.18
C ALA A 59 -6.63 -5.24 21.91
N HIS A 60 -6.61 -4.45 22.99
CA HIS A 60 -7.82 -4.08 23.73
C HIS A 60 -8.84 -3.33 22.86
N ALA A 61 -8.41 -2.42 21.99
CA ALA A 61 -9.31 -1.70 21.09
C ALA A 61 -10.07 -2.63 20.12
N PHE A 62 -9.52 -3.81 19.82
CA PHE A 62 -10.13 -4.83 18.99
C PHE A 62 -10.72 -6.01 19.79
N GLY A 63 -10.90 -5.85 21.10
CA GLY A 63 -11.46 -6.90 21.96
C GLY A 63 -10.56 -8.14 22.12
N MET A 64 -9.26 -7.99 21.87
CA MET A 64 -8.26 -9.04 22.00
C MET A 64 -7.50 -8.90 23.32
N GLU A 65 -6.93 -10.01 23.78
CA GLU A 65 -6.09 -10.07 24.97
C GLU A 65 -4.68 -10.54 24.60
N ILE A 66 -3.67 -9.90 25.19
CA ILE A 66 -2.28 -10.36 25.15
C ILE A 66 -1.95 -10.92 26.53
N LEU A 67 -1.53 -12.19 26.58
CA LEU A 67 -1.18 -12.85 27.83
C LEU A 67 0.27 -12.54 28.19
N ASP A 68 0.49 -12.17 29.46
CA ASP A 68 1.82 -12.06 30.04
C ASP A 68 2.35 -13.46 30.39
N GLN A 69 2.89 -14.12 29.37
CA GLN A 69 3.45 -15.47 29.44
C GLN A 69 4.72 -15.54 28.59
N PRO A 70 5.67 -16.43 28.95
CA PRO A 70 6.84 -16.65 28.10
C PRO A 70 6.40 -17.09 26.69
N PRO A 71 7.17 -16.73 25.64
CA PRO A 71 6.90 -17.19 24.29
C PRO A 71 6.73 -18.71 24.25
N ILE A 72 5.67 -19.16 23.60
CA ILE A 72 5.46 -20.59 23.38
C ILE A 72 6.61 -21.08 22.50
N GLU A 73 7.32 -22.13 22.92
CA GLU A 73 8.35 -22.82 22.12
C GLU A 73 7.72 -23.51 20.90
N ASN A 74 7.33 -22.67 19.96
CA ASN A 74 6.95 -22.97 18.61
C ASN A 74 7.84 -22.10 17.71
N ASP A 75 7.68 -22.19 16.40
CA ASP A 75 8.39 -21.44 15.37
C ASP A 75 8.31 -19.89 15.43
N ASN A 76 8.15 -19.28 16.61
CA ASN A 76 8.04 -17.83 16.85
C ASN A 76 6.94 -17.16 16.01
N GLY A 77 5.84 -17.89 15.76
CA GLY A 77 4.74 -17.41 14.93
C GLY A 77 5.00 -17.49 13.44
N TRP A 78 6.12 -18.09 13.00
CA TRP A 78 6.48 -18.20 11.59
C TRP A 78 5.43 -18.93 10.75
N HIS A 79 4.71 -19.91 11.31
CA HIS A 79 3.58 -20.57 10.65
C HIS A 79 2.47 -19.60 10.23
N CYS A 80 2.40 -18.40 10.82
CA CYS A 80 1.46 -17.36 10.45
C CYS A 80 1.98 -16.41 9.35
N PHE A 81 3.24 -16.53 8.92
CA PHE A 81 3.83 -15.66 7.89
C PHE A 81 3.01 -15.62 6.60
N ILE A 82 2.72 -16.80 6.02
CA ILE A 82 1.95 -16.91 4.77
C ILE A 82 0.53 -16.34 4.93
N GLY A 83 -0.10 -16.58 6.08
CA GLY A 83 -1.40 -15.99 6.38
C GLY A 83 -1.34 -14.46 6.48
N GLY A 84 -0.29 -13.92 7.09
CA GLY A 84 -0.06 -12.49 7.20
C GLY A 84 0.15 -11.81 5.86
N THR A 85 1.00 -12.36 4.99
CA THR A 85 1.25 -11.81 3.65
C THR A 85 0.01 -11.89 2.76
N PHE A 86 -0.73 -13.00 2.81
CA PHE A 86 -1.98 -13.16 2.04
C PHE A 86 -3.04 -12.13 2.45
N VAL A 87 -3.27 -11.95 3.75
CA VAL A 87 -4.25 -10.98 4.26
C VAL A 87 -3.86 -9.56 3.87
N MET A 88 -2.57 -9.23 3.94
CA MET A 88 -2.05 -7.93 3.52
C MET A 88 -2.30 -7.65 2.04
N GLY A 89 -1.99 -8.61 1.16
CA GLY A 89 -2.28 -8.49 -0.27
C GLY A 89 -3.78 -8.36 -0.56
N TRP A 90 -4.61 -9.13 0.15
CA TRP A 90 -6.06 -9.08 0.01
C TRP A 90 -6.66 -7.74 0.45
N GLU A 91 -6.30 -7.25 1.64
CA GLU A 91 -6.83 -5.99 2.16
C GLU A 91 -6.27 -4.78 1.38
N GLY A 92 -5.01 -4.83 0.95
CA GLY A 92 -4.43 -3.80 0.08
C GLY A 92 -5.11 -3.71 -1.29
N LYS A 93 -5.58 -4.83 -1.83
CA LYS A 93 -6.40 -4.87 -3.07
C LYS A 93 -7.77 -4.21 -2.93
N LYS A 94 -8.21 -3.81 -1.75
CA LYS A 94 -9.45 -3.03 -1.54
C LYS A 94 -9.20 -1.52 -1.35
N GLY A 95 -7.95 -1.10 -1.14
CA GLY A 95 -7.53 0.30 -1.11
C GLY A 95 -7.58 0.98 0.26
N PRO A 96 -7.33 2.30 0.32
CA PRO A 96 -7.08 3.00 1.59
C PRO A 96 -8.20 2.89 2.63
N GLY A 97 -9.47 2.82 2.19
CA GLY A 97 -10.61 2.73 3.11
C GLY A 97 -10.69 1.39 3.84
N SER A 98 -10.29 0.27 3.23
CA SER A 98 -10.23 -1.03 3.94
C SER A 98 -9.03 -1.12 4.89
N LEU A 99 -7.96 -0.38 4.60
CA LEU A 99 -6.69 -0.47 5.29
C LEU A 99 -6.70 0.26 6.64
N ASP A 100 -7.41 1.39 6.78
CA ASP A 100 -7.47 2.20 8.02
C ASP A 100 -8.31 1.59 9.17
N ASP A 101 -8.35 0.26 9.23
CA ASP A 101 -8.97 -0.57 10.28
C ASP A 101 -7.87 -1.40 10.98
N PHE A 102 -8.17 -2.64 11.40
CA PHE A 102 -7.26 -3.57 12.06
C PHE A 102 -5.84 -3.57 11.51
N THR A 103 -5.68 -3.64 10.19
CA THR A 103 -4.37 -3.76 9.54
C THR A 103 -3.47 -2.54 9.79
N CYS A 104 -3.89 -1.32 9.43
CA CYS A 104 -3.06 -0.15 9.67
C CYS A 104 -2.88 0.14 11.16
N GLN A 105 -3.89 -0.14 12.00
CA GLN A 105 -3.79 0.05 13.44
C GLN A 105 -2.75 -0.90 14.06
N PHE A 106 -2.68 -2.14 13.59
CA PHE A 106 -1.67 -3.11 14.01
C PHE A 106 -0.26 -2.57 13.71
N PHE A 107 0.04 -2.22 12.46
CA PHE A 107 1.38 -1.76 12.10
C PHE A 107 1.74 -0.44 12.77
N ARG A 108 0.77 0.46 13.00
CA ARG A 108 0.98 1.69 13.78
C ARG A 108 1.32 1.43 15.25
N SER A 109 0.87 0.31 15.79
CA SER A 109 1.18 -0.08 17.17
C SER A 109 2.59 -0.66 17.35
N LEU A 110 3.25 -1.05 16.25
CA LEU A 110 4.65 -1.48 16.26
C LEU A 110 5.58 -0.27 16.38
N VAL A 111 5.78 0.20 17.61
CA VAL A 111 6.64 1.36 17.91
C VAL A 111 8.01 0.87 18.40
N PRO A 112 9.07 0.94 17.57
CA PRO A 112 10.37 0.42 17.95
C PRO A 112 11.13 1.35 18.90
N HIS A 113 11.73 0.78 19.94
CA HIS A 113 12.43 1.54 20.99
C HIS A 113 13.59 2.37 20.44
N ILE A 114 14.32 1.85 19.45
CA ILE A 114 15.49 2.50 18.86
C ILE A 114 15.17 3.90 18.33
N THR A 115 13.94 4.16 17.84
CA THR A 115 13.55 5.46 17.30
C THR A 115 13.47 6.58 18.34
N SER A 116 13.33 6.23 19.62
CA SER A 116 13.32 7.18 20.72
C SER A 116 14.73 7.61 21.18
N THR A 117 15.75 6.85 20.78
CA THR A 117 17.14 7.03 21.24
C THR A 117 17.79 8.28 20.66
N PRO A 118 18.77 8.88 21.36
CA PRO A 118 19.57 9.97 20.80
C PRO A 118 20.31 9.58 19.51
N LEU A 119 20.71 8.32 19.39
CA LEU A 119 21.45 7.78 18.25
C LEU A 119 20.61 7.83 16.95
N PHE A 120 19.37 7.32 16.98
CA PHE A 120 18.48 7.42 15.83
C PHE A 120 18.12 8.87 15.49
N LYS A 121 17.83 9.70 16.50
CA LYS A 121 17.51 11.12 16.31
C LYS A 121 18.67 11.89 15.67
N LYS A 122 19.91 11.59 16.08
CA LYS A 122 21.14 12.12 15.46
C LYS A 122 21.20 11.74 13.99
N LEU A 123 21.07 10.45 13.65
CA LEU A 123 21.10 9.99 12.26
C LEU A 123 20.02 10.68 11.42
N ALA A 124 18.76 10.62 11.85
CA ALA A 124 17.64 11.20 11.11
C ALA A 124 17.83 12.71 10.89
N ARG A 125 18.27 13.45 11.91
CA ARG A 125 18.58 14.89 11.78
C ARG A 125 19.71 15.12 10.78
N THR A 126 20.82 14.39 10.90
CA THR A 126 21.99 14.57 10.03
C THR A 126 21.65 14.28 8.57
N ILE A 127 20.89 13.22 8.30
CA ILE A 127 20.51 12.85 6.94
C ILE A 127 19.47 13.82 6.37
N TYR A 128 18.32 14.02 7.04
CA TYR A 128 17.21 14.77 6.46
C TYR A 128 17.33 16.29 6.59
N LEU A 129 17.92 16.78 7.68
CA LEU A 129 17.97 18.21 7.97
C LEU A 129 19.34 18.81 7.65
N ASP A 130 20.41 18.27 8.25
CA ASP A 130 21.74 18.88 8.12
C ASP A 130 22.31 18.68 6.70
N HIS A 131 22.14 17.49 6.12
CA HIS A 131 22.59 17.19 4.75
C HIS A 131 21.52 17.40 3.67
N GLY A 132 20.25 17.59 4.05
CA GLY A 132 19.13 17.79 3.12
C GLY A 132 18.87 16.62 2.18
N ILE A 133 19.11 15.38 2.62
CA ILE A 133 18.99 14.19 1.77
C ILE A 133 17.53 13.78 1.69
N GLY A 134 16.90 14.04 0.54
CA GLY A 134 15.50 13.68 0.30
C GLY A 134 15.27 12.27 -0.24
N VAL A 135 16.34 11.58 -0.68
CA VAL A 135 16.25 10.27 -1.34
C VAL A 135 16.87 9.19 -0.47
N VAL A 136 16.07 8.18 -0.14
CA VAL A 136 16.53 6.93 0.46
C VAL A 136 16.41 5.80 -0.57
N ALA A 137 17.47 5.04 -0.78
CA ALA A 137 17.47 3.93 -1.74
C ALA A 137 17.87 2.62 -1.06
N GLN A 138 17.03 1.60 -1.22
CA GLN A 138 17.38 0.24 -0.86
C GLN A 138 18.25 -0.39 -1.95
N LEU A 139 19.41 -0.90 -1.58
CA LEU A 139 20.22 -1.75 -2.45
C LEU A 139 20.09 -3.21 -1.99
N ARG A 140 19.12 -3.94 -2.55
CA ARG A 140 18.98 -5.38 -2.29
C ARG A 140 19.90 -6.18 -3.21
N ILE A 141 21.20 -6.12 -2.93
CA ILE A 141 22.28 -6.68 -3.76
C ILE A 141 23.19 -7.64 -2.97
N GLU A 142 22.80 -7.97 -1.74
CA GLU A 142 23.64 -8.71 -0.80
C GLU A 142 23.84 -10.17 -1.23
N ASN A 143 24.90 -10.82 -0.74
CA ASN A 143 25.28 -12.17 -1.21
C ASN A 143 24.19 -13.22 -0.99
N ASP A 144 23.39 -13.09 0.09
CA ASP A 144 22.26 -13.98 0.36
C ASP A 144 21.14 -13.81 -0.69
N TRP A 145 21.00 -12.61 -1.26
CA TRP A 145 20.06 -12.34 -2.33
C TRP A 145 20.52 -12.94 -3.67
N LEU A 146 21.83 -12.95 -3.93
CA LEU A 146 22.40 -13.62 -5.10
C LEU A 146 22.12 -15.13 -5.09
N ASP A 147 22.06 -15.76 -3.92
CA ASP A 147 21.70 -17.18 -3.82
C ASP A 147 20.22 -17.43 -4.13
N VAL A 148 19.33 -16.50 -3.76
CA VAL A 148 17.93 -16.53 -4.20
C VAL A 148 17.83 -16.37 -5.72
N SER A 149 18.65 -15.50 -6.32
CA SER A 149 18.75 -15.37 -7.78
C SER A 149 19.12 -16.71 -8.44
N LYS A 150 20.17 -17.37 -7.95
CA LYS A 150 20.63 -18.66 -8.48
C LYS A 150 19.53 -19.73 -8.38
N GLN A 151 18.78 -19.75 -7.29
CA GLN A 151 17.64 -20.67 -7.13
C GLN A 151 16.52 -20.35 -8.12
N ALA A 152 16.15 -19.07 -8.26
CA ALA A 152 15.14 -18.61 -9.21
C ALA A 152 15.51 -18.97 -10.66
N GLU A 153 16.79 -18.85 -11.01
CA GLU A 153 17.33 -19.30 -12.31
C GLU A 153 17.20 -20.81 -12.49
N ALA A 154 17.61 -21.59 -11.49
CA ALA A 154 17.54 -23.05 -11.53
C ALA A 154 16.10 -23.56 -11.69
N THR A 155 15.11 -22.83 -11.16
CA THR A 155 13.69 -23.14 -11.29
C THR A 155 13.03 -22.48 -12.50
N ASN A 156 13.77 -21.72 -13.32
CA ASN A 156 13.27 -20.90 -14.43
C ASN A 156 12.07 -20.01 -14.01
N SER A 157 12.18 -19.36 -12.85
CA SER A 157 11.17 -18.43 -12.34
C SER A 157 10.94 -17.29 -13.34
N PRO A 158 9.68 -16.83 -13.55
CA PRO A 158 9.38 -15.64 -14.37
C PRO A 158 10.12 -14.39 -13.89
N GLU A 159 10.45 -14.34 -12.59
CA GLU A 159 11.07 -13.19 -11.92
C GLU A 159 12.60 -13.29 -11.85
N LYS A 160 13.22 -14.32 -12.46
CA LYS A 160 14.66 -14.63 -12.30
C LYS A 160 15.59 -13.44 -12.60
N ASP A 161 15.23 -12.59 -13.56
CA ASP A 161 16.05 -11.45 -13.95
C ASP A 161 15.95 -10.28 -12.94
N ASP A 162 14.85 -10.20 -12.19
CA ASP A 162 14.64 -9.20 -11.13
C ASP A 162 15.55 -9.45 -9.91
N TYR A 163 16.10 -10.66 -9.78
CA TYR A 163 17.05 -11.02 -8.73
C TYR A 163 18.52 -10.73 -9.11
N LYS A 164 18.82 -10.38 -10.38
CA LYS A 164 20.18 -10.16 -10.90
C LYS A 164 20.64 -8.70 -10.94
N ILE A 165 19.84 -7.79 -10.39
CA ILE A 165 20.04 -6.35 -10.56
C ILE A 165 21.27 -5.90 -9.76
N THR A 166 22.24 -5.28 -10.43
CA THR A 166 23.48 -4.78 -9.81
C THR A 166 23.29 -3.38 -9.22
N PHE A 167 24.23 -2.93 -8.38
CA PHE A 167 24.20 -1.54 -7.89
C PHE A 167 24.29 -0.51 -9.03
N LEU A 168 24.97 -0.83 -10.14
CA LEU A 168 25.05 0.03 -11.32
C LEU A 168 23.69 0.14 -12.02
N ASP A 169 22.96 -0.97 -12.14
CA ASP A 169 21.62 -0.95 -12.74
C ASP A 169 20.65 -0.11 -11.89
N ILE A 170 20.68 -0.28 -10.57
CA ILE A 170 19.83 0.49 -9.64
C ILE A 170 20.18 1.99 -9.72
N LEU A 171 21.46 2.33 -9.60
CA LEU A 171 21.88 3.73 -9.49
C LEU A 171 21.87 4.46 -10.84
N SER A 172 22.04 3.76 -11.96
CA SER A 172 21.82 4.35 -13.29
C SER A 172 20.35 4.73 -13.48
N LYS A 173 19.41 3.87 -13.07
CA LYS A 173 17.96 4.17 -13.11
C LYS A 173 17.58 5.34 -12.20
N ILE A 174 18.16 5.38 -11.00
CA ILE A 174 18.00 6.51 -10.09
C ILE A 174 18.53 7.79 -10.72
N ASN A 175 19.75 7.78 -11.29
CA ASN A 175 20.31 8.95 -11.95
C ASN A 175 19.44 9.43 -13.12
N TYR A 176 18.95 8.50 -13.94
CA TYR A 176 18.06 8.80 -15.06
C TYR A 176 16.75 9.48 -14.60
N SER A 177 16.16 8.98 -13.51
CA SER A 177 14.80 9.39 -13.11
C SER A 177 14.78 10.59 -12.17
N ILE A 178 15.75 10.64 -11.24
CA ILE A 178 15.77 11.62 -10.16
C ILE A 178 17.13 12.32 -9.97
N GLY A 179 18.13 12.02 -10.81
CA GLY A 179 19.47 12.59 -10.71
C GLY A 179 19.52 14.10 -10.95
N ASN A 180 18.50 14.70 -11.58
CA ASN A 180 18.38 16.15 -11.71
C ASN A 180 17.85 16.83 -10.44
N PHE A 181 17.20 16.07 -9.54
CA PHE A 181 16.58 16.59 -8.32
C PHE A 181 17.43 16.35 -7.08
N SER A 182 18.13 15.21 -7.00
CA SER A 182 19.03 14.90 -5.90
C SER A 182 20.29 14.20 -6.39
N LYS A 183 21.43 14.69 -5.88
CA LYS A 183 22.75 14.06 -6.04
C LYS A 183 23.26 13.40 -4.77
N LYS A 184 22.50 13.44 -3.68
CA LYS A 184 22.84 12.76 -2.42
C LYS A 184 21.79 11.71 -2.11
N ILE A 185 22.25 10.52 -1.77
CA ILE A 185 21.38 9.37 -1.51
C ILE A 185 21.81 8.72 -0.21
N TYR A 186 20.85 8.51 0.68
CA TYR A 186 21.03 7.66 1.84
C TYR A 186 20.72 6.21 1.45
N VAL A 187 21.70 5.33 1.59
CA VAL A 187 21.61 3.94 1.16
C VAL A 187 21.24 3.04 2.34
N VAL A 188 20.24 2.19 2.14
CA VAL A 188 19.86 1.13 3.10
C VAL A 188 20.13 -0.25 2.51
N CYS A 189 20.85 -1.08 3.26
CA CYS A 189 21.24 -2.44 2.90
C CYS A 189 21.87 -3.13 4.11
N ASP A 190 22.02 -4.46 4.03
CA ASP A 190 22.95 -5.15 4.93
C ASP A 190 24.40 -4.89 4.48
N GLU A 191 24.99 -3.84 5.07
CA GLU A 191 26.34 -3.36 4.78
C GLU A 191 27.41 -4.42 5.00
N ALA A 192 27.20 -5.35 5.93
CA ALA A 192 28.16 -6.41 6.19
C ALA A 192 28.15 -7.43 5.04
N ASN A 193 27.02 -7.63 4.36
CA ASN A 193 26.83 -8.67 3.35
C ASN A 193 26.86 -8.16 1.90
N LEU A 194 27.44 -6.98 1.67
CA LEU A 194 27.62 -6.44 0.32
C LEU A 194 28.58 -7.31 -0.53
N PRO A 195 28.35 -7.42 -1.85
CA PRO A 195 29.20 -8.20 -2.75
C PRO A 195 30.54 -7.52 -3.06
N VAL A 196 30.62 -6.19 -2.86
CA VAL A 196 31.83 -5.36 -3.01
C VAL A 196 31.88 -4.33 -1.88
N SER A 197 33.04 -3.73 -1.61
CA SER A 197 33.15 -2.72 -0.54
C SER A 197 32.36 -1.44 -0.87
N LYS A 198 31.92 -0.71 0.17
CA LYS A 198 31.21 0.55 0.02
C LYS A 198 32.04 1.59 -0.74
N GLU A 199 33.37 1.57 -0.55
CA GLU A 199 34.32 2.47 -1.21
C GLU A 199 34.30 2.26 -2.72
N VAL A 200 34.32 1.00 -3.17
CA VAL A 200 34.22 0.66 -4.60
C VAL A 200 32.90 1.16 -5.18
N ILE A 201 31.78 0.92 -4.50
CA ILE A 201 30.46 1.41 -4.94
C ILE A 201 30.48 2.94 -5.04
N ARG A 202 30.95 3.62 -3.99
CA ARG A 202 31.00 5.08 -3.89
C ARG A 202 31.85 5.71 -4.99
N GLU A 203 33.07 5.22 -5.22
CA GLU A 203 33.97 5.73 -6.26
C GLU A 203 33.42 5.50 -7.67
N THR A 204 32.86 4.32 -7.91
CA THR A 204 32.26 3.98 -9.20
C THR A 204 31.07 4.89 -9.51
N VAL A 205 30.21 5.12 -8.52
CA VAL A 205 28.96 5.88 -8.68
C VAL A 205 29.22 7.38 -8.77
N ALA A 206 30.15 7.90 -7.97
CA ALA A 206 30.57 9.30 -8.05
C ALA A 206 31.18 9.61 -9.41
N SER A 207 32.05 8.72 -9.93
CA SER A 207 32.68 8.93 -11.25
C SER A 207 31.73 8.81 -12.43
N GLN A 208 30.73 7.91 -12.37
CA GLN A 208 29.81 7.68 -13.49
C GLN A 208 28.58 8.60 -13.49
N PHE A 209 28.05 8.95 -12.31
CA PHE A 209 26.74 9.60 -12.20
C PHE A 209 26.76 10.92 -11.42
N ASP A 210 27.91 11.31 -10.86
CA ASP A 210 28.02 12.47 -9.96
C ASP A 210 27.05 12.36 -8.77
N ILE A 211 26.93 11.15 -8.19
CA ILE A 211 26.07 10.85 -7.05
C ILE A 211 26.92 10.53 -5.82
N SER A 212 26.59 11.17 -4.70
CA SER A 212 27.17 10.92 -3.38
C SER A 212 26.29 9.94 -2.59
N LEU A 213 26.90 8.85 -2.13
CA LEU A 213 26.24 7.80 -1.36
C LEU A 213 26.69 7.86 0.11
N ILE A 214 25.71 7.77 1.01
CA ILE A 214 25.91 7.85 2.45
C ILE A 214 25.20 6.66 3.12
N TRP A 215 25.90 5.97 4.01
CA TRP A 215 25.37 4.88 4.83
C TRP A 215 25.29 5.28 6.31
N LYS A 216 24.52 4.56 7.12
CA LYS A 216 24.45 4.77 8.59
C LYS A 216 25.83 4.71 9.24
N SER A 217 26.69 3.79 8.82
CA SER A 217 28.04 3.65 9.37
C SER A 217 29.01 4.77 8.96
N ASP A 218 28.62 5.64 8.03
CA ASP A 218 29.36 6.87 7.74
C ASP A 218 29.04 7.98 8.76
N ILE A 219 27.93 7.84 9.51
CA ILE A 219 27.46 8.81 10.51
C ILE A 219 27.75 8.34 11.94
N PHE A 220 27.63 7.04 12.21
CA PHE A 220 27.92 6.46 13.51
C PHE A 220 29.42 6.21 13.69
N SER A 221 29.90 6.49 14.89
CA SER A 221 31.22 6.05 15.33
C SER A 221 31.23 4.53 15.54
N LYS A 222 32.42 3.93 15.48
CA LYS A 222 32.58 2.50 15.74
C LYS A 222 32.01 2.08 17.10
N ALA A 223 32.24 2.88 18.14
CA ALA A 223 31.72 2.60 19.48
C ALA A 223 30.19 2.69 19.57
N GLU A 224 29.54 3.53 18.76
CA GLU A 224 28.08 3.58 18.65
C GLU A 224 27.54 2.35 17.91
N LEU A 225 28.21 1.92 16.83
CA LEU A 225 27.83 0.72 16.08
C LEU A 225 27.99 -0.57 16.89
N ASP A 226 29.07 -0.70 17.66
CA ASP A 226 29.36 -1.88 18.48
C ASP A 226 28.32 -2.09 19.61
N GLN A 227 27.48 -1.08 19.91
CA GLN A 227 26.38 -1.16 20.89
C GLN A 227 25.05 -1.64 20.27
N LEU A 228 24.96 -1.72 18.94
CA LEU A 228 23.72 -2.02 18.22
C LEU A 228 23.71 -3.49 17.78
N SER A 229 22.57 -4.16 17.95
CA SER A 229 22.36 -5.47 17.35
C SER A 229 22.13 -5.37 15.83
N LEU A 230 22.27 -6.48 15.10
CA LEU A 230 21.90 -6.54 13.67
C LEU A 230 20.41 -6.18 13.44
N LEU A 231 19.55 -6.50 14.41
CA LEU A 231 18.14 -6.13 14.37
C LEU A 231 17.95 -4.62 14.56
N ASP A 232 18.68 -3.98 15.47
CA ASP A 232 18.65 -2.52 15.61
C ASP A 232 19.07 -1.82 14.31
N LEU A 233 20.16 -2.30 13.68
CA LEU A 233 20.63 -1.76 12.39
C LEU A 233 19.56 -1.90 11.29
N SER A 234 18.87 -3.04 11.24
CA SER A 234 17.78 -3.29 10.30
C SER A 234 16.56 -2.39 10.55
N ILE A 235 16.22 -2.16 11.83
CA ILE A 235 15.12 -1.28 12.21
C ILE A 235 15.48 0.18 11.90
N ILE A 236 16.71 0.61 12.16
CA ILE A 236 17.18 1.95 11.82
C ILE A 236 16.99 2.20 10.32
N ASP A 237 17.47 1.30 9.46
CA ASP A 237 17.32 1.42 8.01
C ASP A 237 15.84 1.48 7.60
N PHE A 238 15.01 0.59 8.16
CA PHE A 238 13.57 0.58 7.89
C PHE A 238 12.88 1.89 8.30
N GLU A 239 13.21 2.39 9.49
CA GLU A 239 12.62 3.61 10.04
C GLU A 239 13.08 4.87 9.30
N MET A 240 14.29 4.86 8.72
CA MET A 240 14.72 5.88 7.76
C MET A 240 13.90 5.76 6.46
N SER A 241 13.75 4.57 5.88
CA SER A 241 12.95 4.39 4.66
C SER A 241 11.49 4.85 4.79
N VAL A 242 10.83 4.55 5.92
CA VAL A 242 9.44 5.00 6.20
C VAL A 242 9.31 6.53 6.34
N ARG A 243 10.39 7.22 6.72
CA ARG A 243 10.41 8.70 6.88
C ARG A 243 10.97 9.42 5.65
N ALA A 244 11.41 8.68 4.64
CA ALA A 244 12.00 9.26 3.46
C ALA A 244 10.97 10.07 2.68
N PRO A 245 11.30 11.31 2.26
CA PRO A 245 10.46 12.05 1.31
C PRO A 245 10.28 11.30 -0.01
N LEU A 246 11.35 10.69 -0.52
CA LEU A 246 11.33 9.81 -1.68
C LEU A 246 12.08 8.51 -1.33
N PHE A 247 11.44 7.37 -1.59
CA PHE A 247 12.03 6.07 -1.35
C PHE A 247 12.10 5.24 -2.64
N VAL A 248 13.25 4.63 -2.90
CA VAL A 248 13.49 3.72 -4.03
C VAL A 248 13.78 2.32 -3.49
N GLY A 249 13.07 1.30 -3.96
CA GLY A 249 13.27 -0.07 -3.50
C GLY A 249 12.90 -1.15 -4.50
N LEU A 250 12.92 -2.40 -4.06
CA LEU A 250 12.57 -3.57 -4.88
C LEU A 250 11.14 -4.02 -4.62
N SER A 251 10.32 -4.26 -5.66
CA SER A 251 8.93 -4.75 -5.47
C SER A 251 8.87 -6.15 -4.82
N LEU A 252 9.87 -6.99 -5.05
CA LEU A 252 10.00 -8.32 -4.44
C LEU A 252 10.48 -8.29 -2.99
N SER A 253 10.93 -7.14 -2.48
CA SER A 253 11.44 -7.04 -1.10
C SER A 253 10.33 -6.73 -0.11
N THR A 254 10.12 -7.63 0.86
CA THR A 254 9.20 -7.37 1.98
C THR A 254 9.57 -6.11 2.78
N PHE A 255 10.85 -5.73 2.80
CA PHE A 255 11.31 -4.45 3.35
C PHE A 255 10.72 -3.26 2.60
N SER A 256 10.87 -3.24 1.28
CA SER A 256 10.33 -2.16 0.45
C SER A 256 8.81 -2.10 0.55
N ASN A 257 8.14 -3.26 0.55
CA ASN A 257 6.68 -3.35 0.58
C ASN A 257 6.14 -2.78 1.91
N LEU A 258 6.70 -3.21 3.04
CA LEU A 258 6.32 -2.67 4.35
C LEU A 258 6.76 -1.21 4.54
N ALA A 259 7.87 -0.76 3.95
CA ALA A 259 8.25 0.64 4.03
C ALA A 259 7.19 1.54 3.38
N CYS A 260 6.68 1.17 2.19
CA CYS A 260 5.57 1.87 1.54
C CYS A 260 4.32 1.90 2.42
N PHE A 261 3.95 0.70 2.90
CA PHE A 261 2.71 0.48 3.61
C PHE A 261 2.70 1.18 4.97
N GLU A 262 3.80 1.12 5.72
CA GLU A 262 3.90 1.76 7.02
C GLU A 262 3.99 3.29 6.93
N THR A 263 4.50 3.85 5.84
CA THR A 263 4.35 5.28 5.55
C THR A 263 2.87 5.65 5.53
N PHE A 264 2.05 4.92 4.74
CA PHE A 264 0.60 5.12 4.73
C PHE A 264 -0.04 4.92 6.11
N CYS A 265 0.37 3.87 6.85
CA CYS A 265 -0.16 3.63 8.20
C CYS A 265 0.09 4.82 9.14
N ARG A 266 1.22 5.51 9.01
CA ARG A 266 1.62 6.59 9.94
C ARG A 266 1.07 7.95 9.52
N THR A 267 1.08 8.27 8.23
CA THR A 267 0.64 9.58 7.72
C THR A 267 -0.84 9.62 7.40
N GLY A 268 -1.43 8.48 7.02
CA GLY A 268 -2.78 8.41 6.43
C GLY A 268 -2.86 8.84 4.98
N THR A 269 -1.72 9.17 4.38
CA THR A 269 -1.63 9.57 2.99
C THR A 269 -0.83 8.52 2.26
N PRO A 270 -1.32 8.05 1.10
CA PRO A 270 -0.52 7.23 0.20
C PRO A 270 0.91 7.73 0.04
N ALA A 271 1.88 6.82 0.11
CA ALA A 271 3.27 7.12 -0.22
C ALA A 271 3.39 7.33 -1.74
N THR A 272 3.20 8.56 -2.18
CA THR A 272 3.20 8.93 -3.59
C THR A 272 4.58 8.85 -4.22
N ASP A 273 5.63 9.07 -3.44
CA ASP A 273 7.00 9.18 -3.91
C ASP A 273 7.81 7.90 -3.59
N HIS A 274 7.16 6.75 -3.79
CA HIS A 274 7.80 5.43 -3.73
C HIS A 274 8.03 4.92 -5.15
N TYR A 275 9.28 4.61 -5.46
CA TYR A 275 9.70 4.08 -6.75
C TYR A 275 10.31 2.68 -6.65
N ILE A 276 10.18 1.92 -7.73
CA ILE A 276 10.77 0.59 -7.89
C ILE A 276 11.75 0.55 -9.05
N TYR A 277 12.82 -0.25 -8.89
CA TYR A 277 13.91 -0.33 -9.86
C TYR A 277 13.91 -1.59 -10.73
N ASN A 278 13.18 -2.65 -10.37
CA ASN A 278 13.07 -3.87 -11.18
C ASN A 278 12.10 -3.75 -12.37
N CYS A 279 11.71 -2.52 -12.73
CA CYS A 279 10.91 -2.28 -13.93
C CYS A 279 11.77 -2.34 -15.21
N PRO A 280 11.18 -2.69 -16.37
CA PRO A 280 11.85 -2.53 -17.66
C PRO A 280 12.26 -1.08 -17.96
N GLY A 281 13.26 -0.92 -18.83
CA GLY A 281 13.70 0.37 -19.34
C GLY A 281 14.68 1.13 -18.44
N PRO A 282 15.12 2.33 -18.85
CA PRO A 282 16.22 3.06 -18.21
C PRO A 282 15.82 3.79 -16.93
N GLY A 283 14.52 3.96 -16.67
CA GLY A 283 14.02 4.70 -15.51
C GLY A 283 13.54 3.82 -14.36
N LEU A 284 13.15 4.51 -13.29
CA LEU A 284 12.36 4.00 -12.19
C LEU A 284 10.88 4.05 -12.54
N MET A 285 10.11 3.17 -11.91
CA MET A 285 8.65 3.16 -12.03
C MET A 285 8.02 3.48 -10.68
N ARG A 286 6.92 4.22 -10.69
CA ARG A 286 6.22 4.59 -9.46
C ARG A 286 5.39 3.41 -8.95
N ARG A 287 5.43 3.17 -7.64
CA ARG A 287 4.56 2.21 -6.95
C ARG A 287 3.17 2.81 -6.72
N MET A 288 2.13 2.06 -7.05
CA MET A 288 0.72 2.49 -7.08
C MET A 288 -0.19 1.73 -6.11
N ASP A 289 0.31 0.66 -5.49
CA ASP A 289 -0.47 -0.30 -4.71
C ASP A 289 -0.35 -0.16 -3.18
N PHE A 290 0.31 0.90 -2.72
CA PHE A 290 0.58 1.17 -1.29
C PHE A 290 1.37 0.05 -0.58
N GLY A 291 2.19 -0.71 -1.32
CA GLY A 291 3.02 -1.78 -0.75
C GLY A 291 2.28 -3.09 -0.49
N ALA A 292 1.10 -3.28 -1.08
CA ALA A 292 0.27 -4.47 -0.90
C ALA A 292 0.83 -5.73 -1.59
N GLY A 293 1.53 -5.56 -2.71
CA GLY A 293 1.95 -6.64 -3.59
C GLY A 293 3.43 -6.58 -3.96
N SER A 294 3.85 -7.64 -4.66
CA SER A 294 5.21 -7.81 -5.17
C SER A 294 5.27 -8.01 -6.68
N ASN A 295 4.16 -8.36 -7.33
CA ASN A 295 4.09 -8.51 -8.77
C ASN A 295 4.22 -7.14 -9.45
N LEU A 296 5.15 -7.01 -10.39
CA LEU A 296 5.48 -5.73 -11.01
C LEU A 296 4.31 -5.08 -11.74
N ASP A 297 3.53 -5.86 -12.50
CA ASP A 297 2.40 -5.36 -13.27
C ASP A 297 1.32 -4.79 -12.35
N ASP A 298 1.01 -5.48 -11.26
CA ASP A 298 0.05 -5.01 -10.24
C ASP A 298 0.60 -3.78 -9.49
N VAL A 299 1.85 -3.83 -9.03
CA VAL A 299 2.47 -2.77 -8.22
C VAL A 299 2.53 -1.44 -8.97
N ALA A 300 2.73 -1.47 -10.28
CA ALA A 300 2.83 -0.27 -11.11
C ALA A 300 1.49 0.18 -11.72
N ASN A 301 0.42 -0.62 -11.59
CA ASN A 301 -0.84 -0.32 -12.24
C ASN A 301 -1.58 0.86 -11.57
N PRO A 302 -1.82 1.98 -12.27
CA PRO A 302 -2.46 3.17 -11.71
C PRO A 302 -3.86 2.93 -11.15
N ILE A 303 -4.54 1.85 -11.53
CA ILE A 303 -5.86 1.50 -11.00
C ILE A 303 -5.83 1.35 -9.47
N HIS A 304 -4.71 0.89 -8.90
CA HIS A 304 -4.58 0.68 -7.46
C HIS A 304 -4.42 1.98 -6.65
N LEU A 305 -4.04 3.10 -7.29
CA LEU A 305 -4.03 4.41 -6.62
C LEU A 305 -5.44 4.86 -6.24
N ARG A 306 -6.46 4.45 -6.99
CA ARG A 306 -7.86 4.86 -6.77
C ARG A 306 -8.00 6.38 -6.70
N ASN A 307 -7.29 7.07 -7.59
CA ASN A 307 -7.44 8.52 -7.71
C ASN A 307 -8.89 8.83 -8.08
N PRO A 308 -9.55 9.75 -7.37
CA PRO A 308 -10.91 10.11 -7.70
C PRO A 308 -10.93 10.81 -9.06
N LEU A 309 -12.02 10.63 -9.82
CA LEU A 309 -12.21 11.30 -11.11
C LEU A 309 -12.38 12.82 -10.93
N ILE A 310 -13.05 13.21 -9.84
CA ILE A 310 -13.14 14.58 -9.35
C ILE A 310 -12.74 14.65 -7.88
N PRO A 311 -12.04 15.71 -7.42
CA PRO A 311 -11.72 15.87 -6.01
C PRO A 311 -12.97 15.90 -5.12
N ASP A 312 -12.85 15.34 -3.93
CA ASP A 312 -13.87 15.50 -2.89
C ASP A 312 -13.93 16.96 -2.41
N THR A 313 -15.11 17.37 -1.95
CA THR A 313 -15.40 18.68 -1.39
C THR A 313 -15.81 18.56 0.07
N MET A 314 -15.82 19.67 0.81
CA MET A 314 -16.28 19.70 2.22
C MET A 314 -17.74 19.28 2.40
N ASN A 315 -18.55 19.29 1.32
CA ASN A 315 -19.95 18.86 1.34
C ASN A 315 -20.11 17.36 1.05
N ASP A 316 -19.06 16.68 0.58
CA ASP A 316 -19.14 15.27 0.25
C ASP A 316 -19.21 14.43 1.54
N CYS A 317 -20.24 13.60 1.59
CA CYS A 317 -20.52 12.65 2.65
C CYS A 317 -20.09 11.26 2.20
N LEU A 318 -19.39 10.57 3.08
CA LEU A 318 -18.85 9.25 2.77
C LEU A 318 -19.58 8.21 3.62
N TRP A 319 -20.22 7.27 2.95
CA TRP A 319 -20.94 6.16 3.55
C TRP A 319 -20.11 4.88 3.46
N PRO A 320 -20.21 3.95 4.43
CA PRO A 320 -19.43 2.71 4.45
C PRO A 320 -19.92 1.75 3.37
N ILE A 321 -19.37 1.87 2.17
CA ILE A 321 -19.79 1.18 0.95
C ILE A 321 -18.56 0.55 0.30
N SER A 322 -18.74 -0.65 -0.25
CA SER A 322 -17.81 -1.27 -1.19
C SER A 322 -18.39 -1.20 -2.59
N LEU A 323 -17.54 -0.86 -3.56
CA LEU A 323 -17.79 -1.00 -4.97
C LEU A 323 -16.89 -2.11 -5.53
N THR A 324 -17.50 -3.15 -6.07
CA THR A 324 -16.81 -4.19 -6.84
C THR A 324 -17.24 -4.07 -8.30
N ALA A 325 -16.31 -3.74 -9.19
CA ALA A 325 -16.56 -3.67 -10.62
C ALA A 325 -15.84 -4.80 -11.34
N HIS A 326 -16.50 -5.42 -12.32
CA HIS A 326 -15.81 -6.28 -13.28
C HIS A 326 -15.27 -5.42 -14.42
N ILE A 327 -13.95 -5.44 -14.59
CA ILE A 327 -13.22 -4.61 -15.54
C ILE A 327 -12.53 -5.53 -16.55
N SER A 328 -12.75 -5.30 -17.85
CA SER A 328 -12.13 -6.11 -18.90
C SER A 328 -10.61 -6.11 -18.78
N LYS A 329 -10.00 -7.28 -19.00
CA LYS A 329 -8.55 -7.56 -18.84
C LYS A 329 -7.99 -7.45 -17.41
N VAL A 330 -8.76 -6.96 -16.44
CA VAL A 330 -8.36 -6.86 -15.02
C VAL A 330 -9.11 -7.90 -14.17
N GLY A 331 -10.39 -8.13 -14.45
CA GLY A 331 -11.28 -8.95 -13.64
C GLY A 331 -12.00 -8.12 -12.58
N ASP A 332 -12.33 -8.75 -11.46
CA ASP A 332 -13.03 -8.06 -10.36
C ASP A 332 -12.06 -7.14 -9.60
N PHE A 333 -12.40 -5.86 -9.56
CA PHE A 333 -11.67 -4.84 -8.82
C PHE A 333 -12.56 -4.26 -7.73
N THR A 334 -12.06 -4.19 -6.50
CA THR A 334 -12.81 -3.67 -5.35
C THR A 334 -12.18 -2.41 -4.78
N THR A 335 -13.04 -1.46 -4.41
CA THR A 335 -12.70 -0.31 -3.58
C THR A 335 -13.67 -0.23 -2.40
N GLU A 336 -13.18 0.20 -1.24
CA GLU A 336 -13.99 0.45 -0.05
C GLU A 336 -13.77 1.89 0.44
N SER A 337 -14.85 2.57 0.85
CA SER A 337 -14.74 3.88 1.51
C SER A 337 -14.34 3.79 2.97
N GLY A 338 -14.47 2.62 3.57
CA GLY A 338 -14.11 2.32 4.96
C GLY A 338 -15.27 1.80 5.80
N LYS A 339 -14.95 1.09 6.88
CA LYS A 339 -15.94 0.38 7.71
C LYS A 339 -16.34 1.13 8.98
N ILE A 340 -15.50 2.07 9.41
CA ILE A 340 -15.64 2.78 10.68
C ILE A 340 -16.12 4.21 10.40
N PRO A 341 -17.27 4.64 10.93
CA PRO A 341 -17.70 6.03 10.84
C PRO A 341 -16.63 6.97 11.44
N GLY A 342 -16.18 7.95 10.65
CA GLY A 342 -15.20 8.95 11.11
C GLY A 342 -13.72 8.60 10.89
N SER A 343 -13.37 7.40 10.39
CA SER A 343 -11.98 7.08 10.02
C SER A 343 -11.53 7.82 8.75
N ARG A 344 -10.25 7.69 8.36
CA ARG A 344 -9.83 8.09 7.01
C ARG A 344 -10.54 7.21 6.00
N ARG A 345 -10.90 7.80 4.87
CA ARG A 345 -11.87 7.22 3.95
C ARG A 345 -11.29 7.07 2.55
N GLY A 346 -11.57 5.94 1.93
CA GLY A 346 -11.27 5.71 0.51
C GLY A 346 -12.35 6.31 -0.39
N HIS A 347 -12.03 6.46 -1.67
CA HIS A 347 -13.00 6.87 -2.67
C HIS A 347 -13.76 5.65 -3.23
N ILE A 348 -15.06 5.83 -3.49
CA ILE A 348 -15.85 4.86 -4.27
C ILE A 348 -15.55 5.14 -5.76
N VAL A 349 -14.41 4.65 -6.22
CA VAL A 349 -13.90 4.83 -7.59
C VAL A 349 -13.29 3.53 -8.15
N CYS A 350 -13.48 3.29 -9.44
CA CYS A 350 -12.74 2.25 -10.15
C CYS A 350 -12.48 2.65 -11.61
N GLY A 351 -11.54 1.95 -12.24
CA GLY A 351 -11.09 2.24 -13.60
C GLY A 351 -10.04 3.34 -13.67
N ILE A 352 -9.64 3.70 -14.89
CA ILE A 352 -8.61 4.72 -15.16
C ILE A 352 -9.15 5.67 -16.21
N ARG A 353 -9.25 6.97 -15.86
CA ARG A 353 -9.67 8.02 -16.80
C ARG A 353 -8.75 8.05 -18.01
N GLY A 354 -9.32 8.07 -19.21
CA GLY A 354 -8.60 8.11 -20.48
C GLY A 354 -8.00 6.78 -20.91
N ASN A 355 -8.22 5.69 -20.16
CA ASN A 355 -7.72 4.38 -20.54
C ASN A 355 -8.73 3.64 -21.42
N SER A 356 -8.52 3.71 -22.74
CA SER A 356 -9.39 3.05 -23.70
C SER A 356 -9.33 1.52 -23.66
N ASP A 357 -8.30 0.92 -23.03
CA ASP A 357 -8.01 -0.51 -23.10
C ASP A 357 -8.79 -1.37 -22.12
N ILE A 358 -9.25 -0.76 -21.03
CA ILE A 358 -10.08 -1.40 -19.99
C ILE A 358 -11.47 -0.78 -19.99
N LYS A 359 -12.49 -1.61 -19.73
CA LYS A 359 -13.90 -1.20 -19.68
C LYS A 359 -14.62 -1.88 -18.55
N ILE A 360 -15.60 -1.19 -17.98
CA ILE A 360 -16.45 -1.73 -16.92
C ILE A 360 -17.59 -2.50 -17.58
N GLU A 361 -17.76 -3.78 -17.22
CA GLU A 361 -18.84 -4.64 -17.72
C GLU A 361 -20.04 -4.71 -16.78
N GLY A 362 -19.80 -4.46 -15.50
CA GLY A 362 -20.81 -4.50 -14.46
C GLY A 362 -20.21 -4.16 -13.10
N PHE A 363 -21.08 -3.90 -12.14
CA PHE A 363 -20.66 -3.53 -10.78
C PHE A 363 -21.67 -3.95 -9.72
N ILE A 364 -21.17 -4.05 -8.50
CA ILE A 364 -21.89 -4.36 -7.27
C ILE A 364 -21.59 -3.25 -6.26
N LEU A 365 -22.63 -2.72 -5.62
CA LEU A 365 -22.50 -1.87 -4.45
C LEU A 365 -23.02 -2.62 -3.23
N GLN A 366 -22.30 -2.53 -2.12
CA GLN A 366 -22.69 -3.19 -0.88
C GLN A 366 -22.34 -2.32 0.32
N SER A 367 -23.26 -2.24 1.28
CA SER A 367 -23.00 -1.63 2.60
C SER A 367 -22.05 -2.50 3.43
N CYS A 368 -21.02 -1.88 4.02
CA CYS A 368 -19.93 -2.58 4.72
C CYS A 368 -20.00 -2.48 6.25
N SER A 369 -21.00 -1.79 6.81
CA SER A 369 -21.09 -1.56 8.26
C SER A 369 -22.45 -1.92 8.85
N GLN A 370 -22.54 -1.90 10.18
CA GLN A 370 -23.82 -2.04 10.90
C GLN A 370 -24.79 -0.89 10.61
N LEU A 371 -24.29 0.28 10.21
CA LEU A 371 -25.10 1.34 9.62
C LEU A 371 -25.40 0.94 8.18
N GLN A 372 -26.45 0.13 8.01
CA GLN A 372 -26.91 -0.34 6.70
C GLN A 372 -27.31 0.86 5.85
N VAL A 373 -26.63 1.05 4.74
CA VAL A 373 -27.00 2.04 3.73
C VAL A 373 -27.82 1.35 2.65
N ASP A 374 -29.10 1.72 2.57
CA ASP A 374 -29.99 1.17 1.55
C ASP A 374 -29.73 1.86 0.21
N LEU A 375 -29.21 1.08 -0.75
CA LEU A 375 -28.88 1.53 -2.09
C LEU A 375 -29.70 0.78 -3.13
N GLU A 376 -30.10 1.52 -4.16
CA GLU A 376 -30.51 0.94 -5.44
C GLU A 376 -29.61 1.47 -6.55
N TYR A 377 -29.26 0.61 -7.48
CA TYR A 377 -28.40 0.97 -8.60
C TYR A 377 -28.74 0.17 -9.84
N ARG A 378 -28.31 0.65 -11.00
CA ARG A 378 -28.51 -0.01 -12.28
C ARG A 378 -27.42 0.37 -13.27
N ALA A 379 -27.27 -0.45 -14.29
CA ALA A 379 -26.37 -0.18 -15.41
C ALA A 379 -27.18 0.10 -16.69
N LYS A 380 -26.58 0.86 -17.59
CA LYS A 380 -27.07 1.05 -18.95
C LYS A 380 -26.36 0.06 -19.87
N THR A 381 -27.13 -0.75 -20.59
CA THR A 381 -26.64 -1.82 -21.47
C THR A 381 -25.91 -1.26 -22.69
N PRO A 382 -25.11 -2.10 -23.40
CA PRO A 382 -24.56 -1.75 -24.71
C PRO A 382 -25.60 -1.34 -25.76
N THR A 383 -26.86 -1.77 -25.61
CA THR A 383 -27.97 -1.41 -26.52
C THR A 383 -28.52 -0.01 -26.25
N GLY A 384 -28.09 0.63 -25.16
CA GLY A 384 -28.55 1.95 -24.75
C GLY A 384 -29.72 1.94 -23.77
N ASP A 385 -30.21 0.77 -23.35
CA ASP A 385 -31.33 0.64 -22.43
C ASP A 385 -30.87 0.63 -20.97
N TRP A 386 -31.67 1.19 -20.07
CA TRP A 386 -31.44 1.03 -18.64
C TRP A 386 -31.95 -0.34 -18.19
N GLY A 387 -31.11 -1.10 -17.49
CA GLY A 387 -31.55 -2.29 -16.78
C GLY A 387 -32.43 -1.96 -15.56
N ASP A 388 -32.92 -3.00 -14.90
CA ASP A 388 -33.68 -2.90 -13.67
C ASP A 388 -32.84 -2.31 -12.52
N TRP A 389 -33.50 -1.63 -11.60
CA TRP A 389 -32.89 -1.23 -10.34
C TRP A 389 -32.67 -2.48 -9.48
N VAL A 390 -31.41 -2.75 -9.16
CA VAL A 390 -31.01 -3.81 -8.24
C VAL A 390 -30.63 -3.21 -6.89
N THR A 391 -30.59 -4.05 -5.86
CA THR A 391 -30.31 -3.65 -4.48
C THR A 391 -28.93 -4.12 -4.02
N ASN A 392 -28.53 -3.74 -2.80
CA ASN A 392 -27.27 -4.11 -2.16
C ASN A 392 -26.82 -5.55 -2.46
N GLY A 393 -25.59 -5.69 -2.97
CA GLY A 393 -24.96 -6.98 -3.23
C GLY A 393 -25.35 -7.66 -4.55
N MET A 394 -26.30 -7.10 -5.31
CA MET A 394 -26.71 -7.66 -6.61
C MET A 394 -25.86 -7.10 -7.76
N LEU A 395 -25.61 -7.90 -8.80
CA LEU A 395 -24.86 -7.43 -9.97
C LEU A 395 -25.73 -6.53 -10.86
N ALA A 396 -25.24 -5.34 -11.18
CA ALA A 396 -25.75 -4.51 -12.28
C ALA A 396 -24.82 -4.62 -13.50
N GLY A 397 -25.37 -4.95 -14.67
CA GLY A 397 -24.60 -5.20 -15.88
C GLY A 397 -24.23 -6.69 -16.03
N SER A 398 -23.05 -6.97 -16.53
CA SER A 398 -22.57 -8.33 -16.82
C SER A 398 -21.18 -8.59 -16.23
N ARG A 399 -20.74 -9.85 -16.26
CA ARG A 399 -19.43 -10.28 -15.76
C ARG A 399 -18.83 -11.29 -16.72
N GLY A 400 -17.70 -10.96 -17.34
CA GLY A 400 -16.93 -11.85 -18.21
C GLY A 400 -17.56 -12.07 -19.59
N ASN A 401 -18.49 -11.21 -20.01
CA ASN A 401 -19.24 -11.36 -21.26
C ASN A 401 -18.76 -10.44 -22.38
N SER A 402 -17.69 -9.66 -22.15
CA SER A 402 -17.22 -8.64 -23.11
C SER A 402 -18.30 -7.63 -23.51
N GLN A 403 -19.24 -7.36 -22.60
CA GLN A 403 -20.34 -6.40 -22.78
C GLN A 403 -20.14 -5.22 -21.84
N PRO A 404 -19.38 -4.19 -22.25
CA PRO A 404 -19.14 -3.02 -21.43
C PRO A 404 -20.40 -2.15 -21.28
N ILE A 405 -20.64 -1.63 -20.08
CA ILE A 405 -21.81 -0.78 -19.82
C ILE A 405 -21.58 0.63 -20.39
N ASN A 406 -22.65 1.30 -20.83
CA ASN A 406 -22.60 2.68 -21.35
C ASN A 406 -23.06 3.72 -20.33
N GLY A 407 -23.24 3.33 -19.07
CA GLY A 407 -23.68 4.23 -18.01
C GLY A 407 -24.11 3.50 -16.76
N PHE A 408 -24.30 4.26 -15.68
CA PHE A 408 -24.73 3.74 -14.39
C PHE A 408 -25.53 4.79 -13.62
N ALA A 409 -26.42 4.32 -12.74
CA ALA A 409 -27.23 5.16 -11.87
C ALA A 409 -27.23 4.57 -10.45
N VAL A 410 -27.24 5.42 -9.44
CA VAL A 410 -27.19 5.03 -8.02
C VAL A 410 -28.10 5.97 -7.23
N ARG A 411 -28.93 5.43 -6.34
CA ARG A 411 -29.76 6.23 -5.44
C ARG A 411 -29.80 5.64 -4.05
N LEU A 412 -29.92 6.52 -3.06
CA LEU A 412 -30.23 6.15 -1.69
C LEU A 412 -31.72 5.82 -1.56
N ARG A 413 -32.05 4.97 -0.58
CA ARG A 413 -33.41 4.66 -0.16
C ARG A 413 -33.58 4.96 1.34
N GLY A 414 -34.82 4.86 1.82
CA GLY A 414 -35.14 5.08 3.22
C GLY A 414 -34.84 6.51 3.69
N PRO A 415 -34.61 6.71 4.99
CA PRO A 415 -34.43 8.05 5.57
C PRO A 415 -33.25 8.83 4.98
N LEU A 416 -32.16 8.15 4.58
CA LEU A 416 -30.99 8.84 4.00
C LEU A 416 -31.31 9.55 2.69
N ALA A 417 -32.26 9.03 1.90
CA ALA A 417 -32.69 9.63 0.63
C ALA A 417 -33.43 10.97 0.80
N LEU A 418 -33.87 11.31 2.02
CA LEU A 418 -34.51 12.60 2.31
C LEU A 418 -33.50 13.72 2.55
N SER A 419 -32.27 13.36 2.92
CA SER A 419 -31.24 14.32 3.34
C SER A 419 -30.04 14.34 2.39
N TYR A 420 -29.80 13.26 1.66
CA TYR A 420 -28.64 13.08 0.81
C TYR A 420 -29.01 12.53 -0.56
N GLU A 421 -28.26 12.93 -1.58
CA GLU A 421 -28.32 12.36 -2.92
C GLU A 421 -26.96 11.80 -3.34
N ALA A 422 -26.97 10.76 -4.16
CA ALA A 422 -25.75 10.30 -4.83
C ALA A 422 -25.48 11.18 -6.06
N ILE A 423 -24.21 11.29 -6.43
CA ILE A 423 -23.77 11.88 -7.69
C ILE A 423 -22.91 10.83 -8.39
N CYS A 424 -23.27 10.52 -9.62
CA CYS A 424 -22.58 9.56 -10.46
C CYS A 424 -21.63 10.32 -11.40
N ILE A 425 -20.35 9.96 -11.39
CA ILE A 425 -19.33 10.52 -12.27
C ILE A 425 -18.74 9.41 -13.13
N GLY A 426 -18.74 9.57 -14.46
CA GLY A 426 -18.22 8.58 -15.40
C GLY A 426 -17.21 9.17 -16.39
N SER A 427 -16.19 8.38 -16.69
CA SER A 427 -15.31 8.55 -17.85
C SER A 427 -15.68 7.52 -18.91
N PHE A 428 -15.73 7.92 -20.17
CA PHE A 428 -16.15 7.08 -21.28
C PHE A 428 -15.09 7.04 -22.37
N ALA A 429 -14.93 5.87 -22.99
CA ALA A 429 -13.91 5.61 -23.99
C ALA A 429 -13.96 6.62 -25.15
N GLY A 430 -12.85 7.31 -25.42
CA GLY A 430 -12.77 8.28 -26.51
C GLY A 430 -13.44 9.63 -26.22
N ASN A 431 -14.01 9.81 -25.02
CA ASN A 431 -14.51 11.09 -24.54
C ASN A 431 -13.53 11.68 -23.51
N HIS A 432 -13.11 12.92 -23.70
CA HIS A 432 -12.16 13.59 -22.81
C HIS A 432 -12.83 14.21 -21.57
N ASP A 433 -14.14 14.46 -21.64
CA ASP A 433 -14.92 15.08 -20.58
C ASP A 433 -15.54 14.03 -19.65
N LEU A 434 -15.55 14.36 -18.36
CA LEU A 434 -16.29 13.60 -17.37
C LEU A 434 -17.77 13.97 -17.46
N ILE A 435 -18.65 12.98 -17.38
CA ILE A 435 -20.08 13.22 -17.21
C ILE A 435 -20.38 13.09 -15.72
N GLN A 436 -21.03 14.11 -15.17
CA GLN A 436 -21.47 14.15 -13.77
C GLN A 436 -22.98 14.36 -13.75
N GLU A 437 -23.70 13.50 -13.05
CA GLU A 437 -25.16 13.59 -12.97
C GLU A 437 -25.70 13.22 -11.59
N LYS A 438 -26.90 13.73 -11.27
CA LYS A 438 -27.63 13.28 -10.08
C LYS A 438 -27.86 11.78 -10.18
N GLY A 439 -27.59 11.06 -9.10
CA GLY A 439 -27.46 9.61 -9.13
C GLY A 439 -28.72 8.87 -9.59
N HIS A 440 -29.92 9.40 -9.27
CA HIS A 440 -31.18 8.80 -9.71
C HIS A 440 -31.45 8.96 -11.23
N LEU A 441 -30.89 9.99 -11.86
CA LEU A 441 -30.91 10.17 -13.33
C LEU A 441 -29.88 9.26 -14.00
N GLY A 442 -28.71 9.14 -13.36
CA GLY A 442 -27.60 8.33 -13.81
C GLY A 442 -26.68 9.05 -14.78
N CYS A 443 -25.41 8.65 -14.76
CA CYS A 443 -24.38 9.13 -15.67
C CYS A 443 -24.26 8.14 -16.84
N ALA A 444 -24.51 8.59 -18.06
CA ALA A 444 -24.46 7.75 -19.25
C ALA A 444 -23.83 8.47 -20.44
N SER A 445 -23.21 7.68 -21.30
CA SER A 445 -22.70 8.14 -22.59
C SER A 445 -23.84 8.66 -23.49
N LYS A 446 -23.52 9.66 -24.30
CA LYS A 446 -24.42 10.24 -25.31
C LYS A 446 -24.43 9.44 -26.62
N ASN A 447 -23.28 8.86 -27.01
CA ASN A 447 -23.14 8.20 -28.32
C ASN A 447 -22.88 6.68 -28.23
N GLY A 448 -23.11 6.05 -27.07
CA GLY A 448 -22.86 4.62 -26.87
C GLY A 448 -21.40 4.27 -26.54
N GLU A 449 -20.57 5.24 -26.14
CA GLU A 449 -19.22 5.01 -25.64
C GLU A 449 -19.24 4.16 -24.35
N SER A 450 -18.29 3.24 -24.26
CA SER A 450 -18.15 2.32 -23.13
C SER A 450 -17.56 3.00 -21.90
N LEU A 451 -18.10 2.72 -20.71
CA LEU A 451 -17.60 3.23 -19.44
C LEU A 451 -16.21 2.63 -19.12
N GLU A 452 -15.23 3.49 -18.80
CA GLU A 452 -13.86 3.07 -18.49
C GLU A 452 -13.44 3.38 -17.05
N ALA A 453 -14.12 4.35 -16.42
CA ALA A 453 -13.95 4.66 -15.01
C ALA A 453 -15.24 5.24 -14.43
N MET A 454 -15.47 5.00 -13.15
CA MET A 454 -16.62 5.53 -12.42
C MET A 454 -16.23 5.98 -11.02
N GLN A 455 -16.88 7.04 -10.54
CA GLN A 455 -16.84 7.49 -9.15
C GLN A 455 -18.27 7.75 -8.66
N ILE A 456 -18.53 7.43 -7.39
CA ILE A 456 -19.77 7.74 -6.69
C ILE A 456 -19.43 8.60 -5.47
N ILE A 457 -20.09 9.74 -5.34
CA ILE A 457 -20.04 10.59 -4.15
C ILE A 457 -21.46 10.83 -3.64
N PHE A 458 -21.62 11.21 -2.37
CA PHE A 458 -22.91 11.54 -1.81
C PHE A 458 -22.87 12.95 -1.24
N ARG A 459 -23.92 13.75 -1.45
CA ARG A 459 -24.00 15.12 -0.95
C ARG A 459 -25.32 15.39 -0.25
N PRO A 460 -25.37 16.31 0.71
CA PRO A 460 -26.63 16.83 1.22
C PRO A 460 -27.48 17.37 0.07
N ILE A 461 -28.78 17.09 0.10
CA ILE A 461 -29.72 17.70 -0.82
C ILE A 461 -29.78 19.19 -0.49
N VAL A 462 -29.41 20.04 -1.45
CA VAL A 462 -29.54 21.49 -1.30
C VAL A 462 -31.01 21.83 -1.52
N PRO A 463 -31.70 22.44 -0.53
CA PRO A 463 -33.07 22.90 -0.74
C PRO A 463 -33.06 23.98 -1.83
N GLU A 464 -34.02 23.92 -2.75
CA GLU A 464 -34.30 25.04 -3.64
C GLU A 464 -34.82 26.20 -2.79
N TRP A 465 -33.94 27.12 -2.42
CA TRP A 465 -34.35 28.40 -1.85
C TRP A 465 -34.95 29.22 -2.99
N PRO A 466 -36.24 29.59 -2.96
CA PRO A 466 -36.81 30.44 -3.99
C PRO A 466 -36.00 31.73 -4.03
N VAL A 467 -35.33 31.97 -5.16
CA VAL A 467 -34.69 33.24 -5.42
C VAL A 467 -35.83 34.25 -5.48
N GLY A 468 -35.89 35.15 -4.50
CA GLY A 468 -36.94 36.16 -4.44
C GLY A 468 -37.02 36.87 -5.79
N SER A 469 -38.19 36.78 -6.42
CA SER A 469 -38.53 37.60 -7.57
C SER A 469 -38.46 39.07 -7.13
N ASN A 470 -37.39 39.76 -7.50
CA ASN A 470 -37.31 41.22 -7.44
C ASN A 470 -38.22 41.85 -8.49
#